data_AF-A0A517U2E1-F1
#
_entry.id   AF-A0A517U2E1-F1
#
_cell.length_a   1.000
_cell.length_b   1.000
_cell.length_c   1.000
_cell.angle_alpha   90.00
_cell.angle_beta   90.00
_cell.angle_gamma   90.00
#
_symmetry.space_group_name_H-M   'P 1'
#
loop_
_entity.id
_entity.type
_entity.pdbx_description
1 polymer ?
#
loop_
_entity_poly.entity_id
_entity_poly.type
_entity_poly.pdbx_seq_one_letter_code
_entity_poly.pdbx_strand_id
1 'polypeptide(L)'
;MLERSFGVAARRRRTLDALVRHVAEASVEAICRLVQERIETMGPSEARGYVRARAAREIRQQTRLAFAQQPGVDANWELLVVVRSTERVVPLAMRQLTAMRLQRQTAAHRRAA
;
A
#
# COMPACT_ATOMS: atom_id res chain seq x y z
N MET A 1 33.98 18.64 -1.10
CA MET A 1 33.66 17.28 -0.58
C MET A 1 32.18 17.10 -0.20
N LEU A 2 31.43 18.17 0.07
CA LEU A 2 30.01 18.12 0.47
C LEU A 2 29.03 17.71 -0.64
N GLU A 3 29.23 18.14 -1.89
CA GLU A 3 28.31 17.87 -3.01
C GLU A 3 28.12 16.38 -3.30
N ARG A 4 29.18 15.58 -3.17
CA ARG A 4 29.13 14.12 -3.37
C ARG A 4 28.26 13.44 -2.31
N SER A 5 28.29 13.92 -1.07
CA SER A 5 27.49 13.37 0.03
C SER A 5 26.00 13.67 -0.12
N PHE A 6 25.64 14.87 -0.58
CA PHE A 6 24.25 15.24 -0.88
C PHE A 6 23.67 14.39 -2.02
N GLY A 7 24.44 14.13 -3.07
CA GLY A 7 24.02 13.28 -4.19
C GLY A 7 23.69 11.85 -3.76
N VAL A 8 24.50 11.27 -2.87
CA VAL A 8 24.28 9.92 -2.33
C VAL A 8 23.05 9.86 -1.42
N ALA A 9 22.89 10.83 -0.51
CA ALA A 9 21.72 10.89 0.37
C ALA A 9 20.41 11.06 -0.42
N ALA A 10 20.39 11.94 -1.42
CA ALA A 10 19.23 12.13 -2.28
C ALA A 10 18.90 10.87 -3.10
N ARG A 11 19.92 10.15 -3.60
CA ARG A 11 19.72 8.88 -4.30
C ARG A 11 19.13 7.82 -3.38
N ARG A 12 19.69 7.64 -2.18
CA ARG A 12 19.17 6.70 -1.17
C ARG A 12 17.71 6.99 -0.83
N ARG A 13 17.37 8.25 -0.60
CA ARG A 13 15.98 8.67 -0.35
C ARG A 13 15.05 8.31 -1.51
N ARG A 14 15.46 8.58 -2.75
CA ARG A 14 14.66 8.21 -3.94
C ARG A 14 14.46 6.71 -4.07
N THR A 15 15.50 5.91 -3.82
CA THR A 15 15.40 4.44 -3.82
C THR A 15 14.43 3.96 -2.76
N LEU A 16 14.53 4.48 -1.54
CA LEU A 16 13.61 4.16 -0.45
C LEU A 16 12.16 4.55 -0.78
N ASP A 17 11.95 5.75 -1.29
CA ASP A 17 10.61 6.24 -1.66
C ASP A 17 10.01 5.39 -2.80
N ALA A 18 10.83 4.96 -3.76
CA ALA A 18 10.42 4.05 -4.82
C ALA A 18 10.04 2.66 -4.30
N LEU A 19 10.81 2.10 -3.37
CA LEU A 19 10.50 0.82 -2.70
C LEU A 19 9.17 0.91 -1.95
N VAL A 20 8.98 1.96 -1.15
CA VAL A 20 7.73 2.21 -0.41
C VAL A 20 6.54 2.30 -1.36
N ARG A 21 6.71 3.02 -2.48
CA ARG A 21 5.66 3.13 -3.49
C ARG A 21 5.32 1.78 -4.09
N HIS A 22 6.33 1.04 -4.54
CA HIS A 22 6.18 -0.26 -5.17
C HIS A 22 5.48 -1.28 -4.25
N VAL A 23 5.94 -1.41 -3.01
CA VAL A 23 5.35 -2.31 -2.01
C VAL A 23 3.89 -1.94 -1.75
N ALA A 24 3.60 -0.65 -1.51
CA ALA A 24 2.23 -0.22 -1.26
C ALA A 24 1.30 -0.50 -2.45
N GLU A 25 1.74 -0.22 -3.68
CA GLU A 25 0.97 -0.45 -4.91
C GLU A 25 0.74 -1.94 -5.18
N ALA A 26 1.76 -2.79 -4.99
CA ALA A 26 1.65 -4.23 -5.14
C ALA A 26 0.68 -4.88 -4.12
N SER A 27 0.56 -4.30 -2.92
CA SER A 27 -0.31 -4.82 -1.87
C SER A 27 -1.78 -4.44 -1.99
N VAL A 28 -2.14 -3.38 -2.76
CA VAL A 28 -3.49 -2.80 -2.71
C VAL A 28 -4.56 -3.82 -3.05
N GLU A 29 -4.38 -4.57 -4.13
CA GLU A 29 -5.40 -5.49 -4.63
C GLU A 29 -5.69 -6.63 -3.63
N ALA A 30 -4.64 -7.25 -3.09
CA ALA A 30 -4.76 -8.31 -2.09
C ALA A 30 -5.42 -7.80 -0.81
N ILE A 31 -5.07 -6.58 -0.36
CA ILE A 31 -5.71 -5.95 0.80
C ILE A 31 -7.19 -5.67 0.51
N CYS A 32 -7.52 -5.12 -0.67
CA CYS A 32 -8.92 -4.84 -1.03
C CYS A 32 -9.76 -6.13 -0.99
N ARG A 33 -9.27 -7.22 -1.59
CA ARG A 33 -9.93 -8.53 -1.54
C ARG A 33 -10.13 -9.03 -0.13
N LEU A 34 -9.14 -8.85 0.75
CA LEU A 34 -9.20 -9.29 2.14
C LEU A 34 -10.25 -8.53 2.98
N VAL A 35 -10.46 -7.24 2.72
CA VAL A 35 -11.28 -6.38 3.59
C VAL A 35 -12.65 -6.04 3.03
N GLN A 36 -12.88 -6.23 1.71
CA GLN A 36 -14.06 -5.71 1.01
C GLN A 36 -15.39 -6.08 1.66
N GLU A 37 -15.55 -7.32 2.15
CA GLU A 37 -16.81 -7.79 2.74
C GLU A 37 -17.09 -7.13 4.10
N ARG A 38 -16.04 -6.82 4.86
CA ARG A 38 -16.17 -6.31 6.23
C ARG A 38 -16.35 -4.80 6.29
N ILE A 39 -15.82 -4.07 5.33
CA ILE A 39 -15.87 -2.60 5.35
C ILE A 39 -17.24 -2.03 4.94
N GLU A 40 -18.13 -2.82 4.32
CA GLU A 40 -19.40 -2.33 3.78
C GLU A 40 -20.33 -1.76 4.86
N THR A 41 -20.21 -2.30 6.08
CA THR A 41 -20.99 -1.90 7.24
C THR A 41 -20.27 -0.89 8.14
N MET A 42 -19.03 -0.50 7.80
CA MET A 42 -18.17 0.32 8.66
C MET A 42 -18.24 1.81 8.30
N GLY A 43 -18.11 2.65 9.33
CA GLY A 43 -17.88 4.09 9.12
C GLY A 43 -16.50 4.39 8.51
N PRO A 44 -16.27 5.56 7.90
CA PRO A 44 -14.99 5.87 7.22
C PRO A 44 -13.74 5.79 8.11
N SER A 45 -13.85 6.17 9.39
CA SER A 45 -12.72 6.08 10.34
C SER A 45 -12.44 4.65 10.77
N GLU A 46 -13.49 3.87 10.99
CA GLU A 46 -13.40 2.46 11.33
C GLU A 46 -12.82 1.65 10.18
N ALA A 47 -13.31 1.86 8.95
CA ALA A 47 -12.79 1.20 7.75
C ALA A 47 -11.28 1.48 7.56
N ARG A 48 -10.82 2.71 7.77
CA ARG A 48 -9.39 3.06 7.72
C ARG A 48 -8.58 2.31 8.78
N GLY A 49 -9.06 2.27 10.02
CA GLY A 49 -8.42 1.52 11.11
C GLY A 49 -8.34 0.02 10.79
N TYR A 50 -9.43 -0.53 10.26
CA TYR A 50 -9.53 -1.94 9.87
C TYR A 50 -8.55 -2.29 8.73
N VAL A 51 -8.50 -1.48 7.66
CA VAL A 51 -7.53 -1.64 6.57
C VAL A 51 -6.10 -1.64 7.11
N ARG A 52 -5.74 -0.65 7.93
CA ARG A 52 -4.40 -0.55 8.53
C ARG A 52 -4.04 -1.81 9.32
N ALA A 53 -4.97 -2.30 10.16
CA ALA A 53 -4.76 -3.48 10.98
C ALA A 53 -4.57 -4.77 10.14
N ARG A 54 -5.24 -4.88 8.99
CA ARG A 54 -5.18 -6.07 8.12
C ARG A 54 -4.03 -6.02 7.10
N ALA A 55 -3.53 -4.84 6.77
CA ALA A 55 -2.48 -4.65 5.77
C ALA A 55 -1.11 -5.22 6.19
N ALA A 56 -0.82 -5.30 7.49
CA ALA A 56 0.54 -5.57 7.99
C ALA A 56 1.15 -6.87 7.46
N ARG A 57 0.36 -7.95 7.35
CA ARG A 57 0.86 -9.24 6.86
C ARG A 57 1.23 -9.16 5.38
N GLU A 58 0.35 -8.58 4.56
CA GLU A 58 0.55 -8.43 3.12
C GLU A 58 1.74 -7.52 2.83
N ILE A 59 1.83 -6.39 3.54
CA ILE A 59 2.95 -5.45 3.38
C ILE A 59 4.28 -6.11 3.71
N ARG A 60 4.37 -6.88 4.81
CA ARG A 60 5.61 -7.63 5.13
C ARG A 60 5.95 -8.65 4.06
N GLN A 61 4.96 -9.34 3.51
CA GLN A 61 5.19 -10.29 2.41
C GLN A 61 5.72 -9.59 1.16
N GLN A 62 5.08 -8.51 0.71
CA GLN A 62 5.52 -7.76 -0.47
C GLN A 62 6.88 -7.08 -0.24
N THR A 63 7.18 -6.58 0.96
CA THR A 63 8.51 -6.06 1.28
C THR A 63 9.58 -7.15 1.12
N ARG A 64 9.37 -8.35 1.66
CA ARG A 64 10.33 -9.45 1.51
C ARG A 64 10.57 -9.83 0.06
N LEU A 65 9.50 -9.87 -0.75
CA LEU A 65 9.61 -10.14 -2.19
C LEU A 65 10.39 -9.03 -2.91
N ALA A 66 10.11 -7.76 -2.60
CA ALA A 66 10.82 -6.62 -3.19
C ALA A 66 12.31 -6.61 -2.83
N PHE A 67 12.66 -6.94 -1.58
CA PHE A 67 14.05 -7.02 -1.12
C PHE A 67 14.79 -8.20 -1.77
N ALA A 68 14.14 -9.35 -1.94
CA ALA A 68 14.71 -10.50 -2.64
C ALA A 68 15.00 -10.21 -4.12
N GLN A 69 14.20 -9.35 -4.76
CA GLN A 69 14.34 -8.97 -6.17
C GLN A 69 15.35 -7.84 -6.41
N GLN A 70 15.84 -7.16 -5.35
CA GLN A 70 16.76 -6.02 -5.47
C GLN A 70 18.06 -6.27 -4.69
N PRO A 71 19.06 -6.92 -5.31
CA PRO A 71 20.37 -7.08 -4.71
C PRO A 71 20.99 -5.70 -4.41
N GLY A 72 21.54 -5.52 -3.21
CA GLY A 72 22.23 -4.29 -2.81
C GLY A 72 21.36 -3.24 -2.10
N VAL A 73 20.08 -3.53 -1.82
CA VAL A 73 19.27 -2.72 -0.90
C VAL A 73 19.75 -2.94 0.54
N ASP A 74 19.84 -1.85 1.30
CA ASP A 74 20.22 -1.90 2.72
C ASP A 74 19.12 -2.60 3.54
N ALA A 75 19.47 -3.74 4.16
CA ALA A 75 18.54 -4.53 4.97
C ALA A 75 17.94 -3.72 6.14
N ASN A 76 18.64 -2.72 6.65
CA ASN A 76 18.15 -1.85 7.72
C ASN A 76 16.94 -1.01 7.30
N TRP A 77 16.65 -0.91 6.00
CA TRP A 77 15.48 -0.19 5.49
C TRP A 77 14.19 -1.00 5.59
N GLU A 78 14.25 -2.32 5.82
CA GLU A 78 13.09 -3.21 5.74
C GLU A 78 11.95 -2.73 6.64
N LEU A 79 12.23 -2.46 7.93
CA LEU A 79 11.23 -1.98 8.88
C LEU A 79 10.63 -0.64 8.44
N LEU A 80 11.47 0.28 7.95
CA LEU A 80 11.03 1.59 7.47
C LEU A 80 10.13 1.47 6.24
N VAL A 81 10.46 0.57 5.32
CA VAL A 81 9.64 0.27 4.14
C VAL A 81 8.29 -0.30 4.58
N VAL A 82 8.26 -1.25 5.53
CA VAL A 82 7.00 -1.81 6.05
C VAL A 82 6.10 -0.73 6.65
N VAL A 83 6.63 0.11 7.55
CA VAL A 83 5.85 1.15 8.21
C VAL A 83 5.30 2.16 7.19
N ARG A 84 6.19 2.70 6.34
CA ARG A 84 5.79 3.73 5.36
C ARG A 84 4.83 3.19 4.29
N SER A 85 5.00 1.94 3.89
CA SER A 85 4.08 1.31 2.93
C SER A 85 2.72 1.04 3.55
N THR A 86 2.66 0.66 4.84
CA THR A 86 1.41 0.49 5.58
C THR A 86 0.64 1.82 5.68
N GLU A 87 1.32 2.93 5.98
CA GLU A 87 0.67 4.25 5.99
C GLU A 87 0.22 4.69 4.59
N ARG A 88 1.01 4.39 3.55
CA ARG A 88 0.68 4.73 2.16
C ARG A 88 -0.46 3.90 1.59
N VAL A 89 -0.60 2.63 1.98
CA VAL A 89 -1.57 1.71 1.37
C VAL A 89 -3.01 2.02 1.79
N VAL A 90 -3.22 2.57 3.00
CA VAL A 90 -4.57 2.89 3.51
C VAL A 90 -5.33 3.81 2.55
N PRO A 91 -4.85 5.02 2.19
CA PRO A 91 -5.57 5.88 1.25
C PRO A 91 -5.70 5.30 -0.16
N LEU A 92 -4.77 4.43 -0.60
CA LEU A 92 -4.87 3.74 -1.89
C LEU A 92 -6.00 2.72 -1.90
N ALA A 93 -6.02 1.83 -0.89
CA ALA A 93 -7.04 0.82 -0.73
C ALA A 93 -8.43 1.46 -0.58
N MET A 94 -8.57 2.50 0.26
CA MET A 94 -9.85 3.18 0.43
C MET A 94 -10.41 3.74 -0.89
N ARG A 95 -9.56 4.37 -1.72
CA ARG A 95 -9.99 4.87 -3.04
C ARG A 95 -10.46 3.73 -3.95
N GLN A 96 -9.71 2.63 -3.99
CA GLN A 96 -10.07 1.47 -4.81
C GLN A 96 -11.38 0.81 -4.35
N LEU A 97 -11.57 0.67 -3.04
CA LEU A 97 -12.79 0.12 -2.45
C LEU A 97 -14.01 1.00 -2.73
N THR A 98 -13.87 2.32 -2.68
CA THR A 98 -14.92 3.25 -3.10
C THR A 98 -15.25 3.10 -4.59
N ALA A 99 -14.23 3.01 -5.45
CA ALA A 99 -14.44 2.80 -6.89
C ALA A 99 -15.17 1.48 -7.18
N MET A 100 -14.77 0.39 -6.53
CA MET A 100 -15.43 -0.93 -6.64
C MET A 100 -16.89 -0.89 -6.17
N ARG A 101 -17.19 -0.14 -5.10
CA ARG A 101 -18.56 0.05 -4.62
C ARG A 101 -19.43 0.78 -5.64
N LEU A 102 -18.92 1.88 -6.20
CA LEU A 102 -19.64 2.64 -7.24
C LEU A 102 -19.92 1.79 -8.47
N GLN A 103 -18.93 1.04 -8.95
CA GLN A 103 -19.09 0.13 -10.10
C GLN A 103 -20.19 -0.91 -9.86
N ARG A 104 -20.26 -1.51 -8.67
CA ARG A 104 -21.32 -2.47 -8.32
C ARG A 104 -22.71 -1.82 -8.31
N GLN A 105 -22.84 -0.62 -7.77
CA GLN A 105 -24.11 0.12 -7.74
C GLN A 105 -24.58 0.47 -9.16
N THR A 106 -23.68 0.97 -10.01
CA THR A 106 -24.01 1.26 -11.42
C THR A 106 -24.42 0.00 -12.19
N ALA A 107 -23.72 -1.12 -11.99
CA ALA A 107 -24.07 -2.38 -12.62
C ALA A 107 -25.43 -2.93 -12.16
N ALA A 108 -25.76 -2.79 -10.88
CA ALA A 108 -27.07 -3.18 -10.34
C ALA A 108 -28.20 -2.33 -10.94
N HIS A 109 -28.00 -1.01 -11.04
CA HIS A 109 -28.99 -0.10 -11.64
C HIS A 109 -29.27 -0.44 -13.12
N ARG A 110 -28.22 -0.78 -13.89
CA ARG A 110 -28.39 -1.19 -15.31
C ARG A 110 -29.13 -2.50 -15.51
N ARG A 111 -29.13 -3.42 -14.53
CA ARG A 111 -29.86 -4.70 -14.63
C ARG A 111 -31.34 -4.57 -14.26
N ALA A 112 -31.70 -3.51 -13.54
CA ALA A 112 -33.06 -3.25 -13.08
C ALA A 112 -33.86 -2.35 -14.02
N ALA A 113 -33.21 -1.78 -15.05
CA ALA A 113 -33.81 -0.99 -16.13
C ALA A 113 -33.96 -1.86 -17.39
#